data_AF-A0A4V0I897-F1
#
_entry.id   AF-A0A4V0I897-F1
#
_cell.length_a   1.000
_cell.length_b   1.000
_cell.length_c   1.000
_cell.angle_alpha   90.00
_cell.angle_beta   90.00
_cell.angle_gamma   90.00
#
_symmetry.space_group_name_H-M   'P 1'
#
loop_
_entity.id
_entity.type
_entity.pdbx_description
1 polymer ?
#
loop_
_entity_poly.entity_id
_entity_poly.type
_entity_poly.pdbx_seq_one_letter_code
_entity_poly.pdbx_strand_id
1 'polypeptide(L)'
;MDRDATAPPLTPADAVPPHDPAFVRVTGLLGLGLTAAAGALAVVAATAAPAPAVLTPVQAGLIFLGVVTAGAAVSLRADLWWAWSLFGATALLGSFALPVSWDSFVGFLRVVAGVGAAGTVLCLSSTGWRVAVVSAAVLFHFSGIFAATTSPHPQPWVVEQAWTRVYHPYLNFIYMRNAYHFYSPDPGPVSILVFFLKTETGTDANGNKEYKTEWVTMPRRPDDLKDPLGLGYFRRLSLTEQVARPNPQGGGRFEETEMWFRRQKRAASATSPIPFHPVDAATSQYRLPAAEALRYVLPSYASHVILDRTADKDEAARTTVKIYRLEHVTTSVEQFRQKLPNGEYAASPYHPATYRPIFLGEFDARGNLLDPHDGLLYWVVPILPQTTPVPGSEGKGKGYYDFMSVHALGLPRDEVFAADETAGKVFPWYRMNPRK
;
A
#
# COMPACT_ATOMS: atom_id res chain seq x y z
N MET A 1 -4.26 41.72 18.75
CA MET A 1 -4.17 41.11 20.09
C MET A 1 -5.11 41.89 20.97
N ASP A 2 -6.18 41.26 21.42
CA ASP A 2 -7.21 41.91 22.22
C ASP A 2 -6.65 42.22 23.61
N ARG A 3 -6.57 43.51 23.97
CA ARG A 3 -6.00 43.94 25.26
C ARG A 3 -6.96 43.70 26.44
N ASP A 4 -8.20 43.36 26.14
CA ASP A 4 -9.28 43.15 27.11
C ASP A 4 -9.69 41.67 27.23
N ALA A 5 -8.87 40.73 26.75
CA ALA A 5 -9.13 39.31 26.93
C ALA A 5 -9.15 38.98 28.44
N THR A 6 -10.29 38.49 28.93
CA THR A 6 -10.44 37.95 30.29
C THR A 6 -9.30 36.97 30.58
N ALA A 7 -8.78 36.99 31.82
CA ALA A 7 -7.70 36.11 32.24
C ALA A 7 -7.94 34.68 31.73
N PRO A 8 -6.93 34.02 31.12
CA PRO A 8 -7.11 32.69 30.58
C PRO A 8 -7.62 31.75 31.69
N PRO A 9 -8.54 30.82 31.36
CA PRO A 9 -9.11 29.90 32.33
C PRO A 9 -8.02 29.25 33.17
N LEU A 10 -8.11 29.37 34.49
CA LEU A 10 -7.09 28.90 35.44
C LEU A 10 -7.07 27.38 35.51
N THR A 11 -8.17 26.72 35.14
CA THR A 11 -8.26 25.27 35.01
C THR A 11 -8.90 24.87 33.68
N PRO A 12 -8.61 23.68 33.14
CA PRO A 12 -9.31 23.16 31.95
C PRO A 12 -10.83 23.11 32.10
N ALA A 13 -11.34 22.96 33.34
CA ALA A 13 -12.77 22.96 33.63
C ALA A 13 -13.42 24.34 33.43
N ASP A 14 -12.64 25.42 33.49
CA ASP A 14 -13.10 26.79 33.25
C ASP A 14 -13.14 27.12 31.75
N ALA A 15 -12.42 26.36 30.92
CA ALA A 15 -12.36 26.58 29.46
C ALA A 15 -13.56 25.97 28.72
N VAL A 16 -14.01 24.78 29.14
CA VAL A 16 -15.23 24.12 28.66
C VAL A 16 -15.82 23.33 29.84
N PRO A 17 -16.96 23.76 30.42
CA PRO A 17 -17.54 23.05 31.56
C PRO A 17 -17.91 21.62 31.13
N PRO A 18 -17.58 20.61 31.95
CA PRO A 18 -17.86 19.22 31.63
C PRO A 18 -19.37 18.99 31.49
N HIS A 19 -19.78 18.19 30.51
CA HIS A 19 -21.19 17.85 30.32
C HIS A 19 -21.80 17.18 31.56
N ASP A 20 -23.10 17.41 31.78
CA ASP A 20 -23.87 16.80 32.87
C ASP A 20 -23.78 15.25 32.80
N PRO A 21 -23.35 14.57 33.89
CA PRO A 21 -23.31 13.11 33.95
C PRO A 21 -24.62 12.42 33.54
N ALA A 22 -25.78 13.03 33.77
CA ALA A 22 -27.06 12.45 33.34
C ALA A 22 -27.18 12.37 31.81
N PHE A 23 -26.82 13.45 31.11
CA PHE A 23 -26.80 13.50 29.65
C PHE A 23 -25.80 12.48 29.06
N VAL A 24 -24.61 12.38 29.66
CA VAL A 24 -23.61 11.39 29.25
C VAL A 24 -24.10 9.96 29.46
N ARG A 25 -24.82 9.69 30.56
CA ARG A 25 -25.41 8.37 30.83
C ARG A 25 -26.45 8.00 29.79
N VAL A 26 -27.36 8.92 29.46
CA VAL A 26 -28.37 8.71 28.42
C VAL A 26 -27.69 8.42 27.08
N THR A 27 -26.66 9.18 26.73
CA THR A 27 -25.88 8.97 25.50
C THR A 27 -25.24 7.58 25.47
N GLY A 28 -24.56 7.18 26.55
CA GLY A 28 -23.93 5.85 26.63
C GLY A 28 -24.94 4.69 26.58
N LEU A 29 -26.08 4.82 27.28
CA LEU A 29 -27.15 3.82 27.28
C LEU A 29 -27.86 3.72 25.92
N LEU A 30 -28.02 4.84 25.21
CA LEU A 30 -28.55 4.84 23.84
C LEU A 30 -27.62 4.05 22.91
N GLY A 31 -26.31 4.27 23.00
CA GLY A 31 -25.31 3.51 22.25
C GLY A 31 -25.41 2.00 22.50
N LEU A 32 -25.46 1.60 23.78
CA LEU A 32 -25.64 0.20 24.18
C LEU A 32 -26.97 -0.38 23.66
N GLY A 33 -28.06 0.39 23.73
CA GLY A 33 -29.38 -0.02 23.25
C GLY A 33 -29.42 -0.29 21.75
N LEU A 34 -28.76 0.54 20.94
CA LEU A 34 -28.64 0.33 19.49
C LEU A 34 -27.90 -0.97 19.17
N THR A 35 -26.78 -1.25 19.85
CA THR A 35 -26.04 -2.49 19.66
C THR A 35 -26.81 -3.71 20.20
N ALA A 36 -27.54 -3.58 21.30
CA ALA A 36 -28.40 -4.65 21.80
C ALA A 36 -29.53 -4.99 20.82
N ALA A 37 -30.14 -3.99 20.19
CA ALA A 37 -31.10 -4.21 19.10
C ALA A 37 -30.45 -4.95 17.93
N ALA A 38 -29.21 -4.60 17.57
CA ALA A 38 -28.45 -5.33 16.54
C ALA A 38 -28.15 -6.80 16.95
N GLY A 39 -27.89 -7.05 18.23
CA GLY A 39 -27.75 -8.40 18.79
C GLY A 39 -29.06 -9.21 18.69
N ALA A 40 -30.20 -8.59 19.00
CA ALA A 40 -31.51 -9.23 18.83
C ALA A 40 -31.79 -9.56 17.36
N LEU A 41 -31.47 -8.65 16.42
CA LEU A 41 -31.55 -8.93 14.99
C LEU A 41 -30.63 -10.08 14.56
N ALA A 42 -29.45 -10.22 15.17
CA ALA A 42 -28.56 -11.36 14.96
C ALA A 42 -29.24 -12.69 15.29
N VAL A 43 -29.91 -12.75 16.45
CA VAL A 43 -30.63 -13.94 16.90
C VAL A 43 -31.79 -14.26 15.96
N VAL A 44 -32.57 -13.25 15.56
CA VAL A 44 -33.66 -13.43 14.59
C VAL A 44 -33.12 -13.94 13.26
N ALA A 45 -32.04 -13.35 12.74
CA ALA A 45 -31.38 -13.78 11.50
C ALA A 45 -30.88 -15.23 11.59
N ALA A 46 -30.35 -15.65 12.74
CA ALA A 46 -29.90 -17.02 12.95
C ALA A 46 -31.05 -18.05 12.96
N THR A 47 -32.26 -17.63 13.30
CA THR A 47 -33.46 -18.50 13.29
C THR A 47 -34.22 -18.50 11.96
N ALA A 48 -33.96 -17.55 11.06
CA ALA A 48 -34.63 -17.44 9.76
C ALA A 48 -33.83 -18.16 8.66
N ALA A 49 -34.44 -19.12 7.96
CA ALA A 49 -33.82 -19.83 6.84
C ALA A 49 -34.64 -19.64 5.54
N PRO A 50 -34.16 -18.84 4.56
CA PRO A 50 -32.94 -18.01 4.58
C PRO A 50 -33.13 -16.68 5.32
N ALA A 51 -32.06 -16.17 5.93
CA ALA A 51 -32.06 -14.85 6.54
C ALA A 51 -32.25 -13.75 5.48
N PRO A 52 -33.14 -12.76 5.69
CA PRO A 52 -33.29 -11.64 4.76
C PRO A 52 -31.95 -10.89 4.56
N ALA A 53 -31.56 -10.66 3.31
CA ALA A 53 -30.29 -10.03 2.94
C ALA A 53 -30.11 -8.62 3.55
N VAL A 54 -31.21 -7.94 3.89
CA VAL A 54 -31.23 -6.61 4.50
C VAL A 54 -30.82 -6.62 5.99
N LEU A 55 -30.92 -7.76 6.68
CA LEU A 55 -30.62 -7.80 8.12
C LEU A 55 -29.15 -7.52 8.43
N THR A 56 -28.21 -8.09 7.67
CA THR A 56 -26.77 -7.91 7.88
C THR A 56 -26.32 -6.44 7.79
N PRO A 57 -26.67 -5.66 6.74
CA PRO A 57 -26.28 -4.25 6.68
C PRO A 57 -26.98 -3.39 7.75
N VAL A 58 -28.24 -3.66 8.07
CA VAL A 58 -28.95 -2.94 9.15
C VAL A 58 -28.28 -3.21 10.49
N GLN A 59 -27.92 -4.45 10.77
CA GLN A 59 -27.21 -4.86 11.97
C GLN A 59 -25.85 -4.16 12.07
N ALA A 60 -25.04 -4.19 11.01
CA ALA A 60 -23.74 -3.51 10.99
C ALA A 60 -23.88 -2.00 11.21
N GLY A 61 -24.89 -1.37 10.61
CA GLY A 61 -25.21 0.04 10.82
C GLY A 61 -25.58 0.37 12.27
N LEU A 62 -26.44 -0.44 12.90
CA LEU A 62 -26.81 -0.27 14.31
C LEU A 62 -25.63 -0.46 15.27
N ILE A 63 -24.74 -1.40 14.99
CA ILE A 63 -23.50 -1.59 15.78
C ILE A 63 -22.58 -0.39 15.61
N PHE A 64 -22.36 0.07 14.38
CA PHE A 64 -21.55 1.25 14.12
C PHE A 64 -22.08 2.49 14.85
N LEU A 65 -23.37 2.79 14.69
CA LEU A 65 -24.02 3.90 15.39
C LEU A 65 -23.93 3.73 16.91
N GLY A 66 -24.23 2.54 17.42
CA GLY A 66 -24.17 2.26 18.86
C GLY A 66 -22.78 2.50 19.46
N VAL A 67 -21.73 2.00 18.81
CA VAL A 67 -20.33 2.17 19.25
C VAL A 67 -19.90 3.64 19.16
N VAL A 68 -20.25 4.35 18.08
CA VAL A 68 -19.96 5.79 17.93
C VAL A 68 -20.68 6.60 19.01
N THR A 69 -21.96 6.34 19.28
CA THR A 69 -22.73 7.03 20.31
C THR A 69 -22.17 6.74 21.72
N ALA A 70 -21.83 5.48 22.03
CA ALA A 70 -21.20 5.14 23.31
C ALA A 70 -19.79 5.76 23.44
N GLY A 71 -19.03 5.83 22.35
CA GLY A 71 -17.73 6.53 22.31
C GLY A 71 -17.87 8.04 22.50
N ALA A 72 -18.93 8.66 21.97
CA ALA A 72 -19.24 10.06 22.21
C ALA A 72 -19.47 10.33 23.72
N ALA A 73 -20.15 9.42 24.44
CA ALA A 73 -20.29 9.54 25.89
C ALA A 73 -18.93 9.62 26.62
N VAL A 74 -17.96 8.80 26.21
CA VAL A 74 -16.59 8.88 26.73
C VAL A 74 -15.93 10.21 26.37
N SER A 75 -16.09 10.70 25.13
CA SER A 75 -15.53 11.99 24.71
C SER A 75 -16.14 13.18 25.46
N LEU A 76 -17.41 13.11 25.86
CA LEU A 76 -18.08 14.16 26.62
C LEU A 76 -17.57 14.23 28.06
N ARG A 77 -17.23 13.07 28.66
CA ARG A 77 -16.74 12.93 30.05
C ARG A 77 -15.84 11.69 30.23
N ALA A 78 -14.57 11.82 29.89
CA ALA A 78 -13.61 10.73 29.98
C ALA A 78 -13.19 10.39 31.43
N ASP A 79 -13.59 11.19 32.42
CA ASP A 79 -13.31 10.98 33.84
C ASP A 79 -14.24 9.92 34.48
N LEU A 80 -15.35 9.59 33.83
CA LEU A 80 -16.40 8.73 34.38
C LEU A 80 -16.15 7.26 34.03
N TRP A 81 -15.83 6.43 35.04
CA TRP A 81 -15.56 5.00 34.84
C TRP A 81 -16.70 4.25 34.13
N TRP A 82 -17.95 4.58 34.47
CA TRP A 82 -19.11 3.91 33.91
C TRP A 82 -19.33 4.26 32.43
N ALA A 83 -18.86 5.42 31.96
CA ALA A 83 -18.94 5.78 30.54
C ALA A 83 -18.02 4.87 29.73
N TRP A 84 -16.80 4.63 30.22
CA TRP A 84 -15.88 3.64 29.65
C TRP A 84 -16.42 2.21 29.71
N SER A 85 -17.11 1.85 30.80
CA SER A 85 -17.72 0.53 30.93
C SER A 85 -18.84 0.31 29.91
N LEU A 86 -19.72 1.31 29.73
CA LEU A 86 -20.76 1.26 28.71
C LEU A 86 -20.18 1.17 27.30
N PHE A 87 -19.12 1.95 27.01
CA PHE A 87 -18.42 1.88 25.74
C PHE A 87 -17.82 0.49 25.47
N GLY A 88 -17.09 -0.06 26.45
CA GLY A 88 -16.49 -1.39 26.35
C GLY A 88 -17.53 -2.50 26.18
N ALA A 89 -18.62 -2.45 26.95
CA ALA A 89 -19.74 -3.39 26.85
C ALA A 89 -20.46 -3.30 25.51
N THR A 90 -20.68 -2.08 24.99
CA THR A 90 -21.28 -1.84 23.67
C THR A 90 -20.43 -2.46 22.57
N ALA A 91 -19.11 -2.23 22.57
CA ALA A 91 -18.22 -2.82 21.59
C ALA A 91 -18.15 -4.36 21.71
N LEU A 92 -18.08 -4.90 22.93
CA LEU A 92 -18.05 -6.34 23.16
C LEU A 92 -19.32 -7.03 22.64
N LEU A 93 -20.49 -6.46 22.95
CA LEU A 93 -21.78 -6.95 22.45
C LEU A 93 -21.83 -6.91 20.92
N GLY A 94 -21.37 -5.82 20.30
CA GLY A 94 -21.29 -5.70 18.84
C GLY A 94 -20.40 -6.79 18.22
N SER A 95 -19.31 -7.17 18.89
CA SER A 95 -18.40 -8.22 18.42
C SER A 95 -19.03 -9.62 18.38
N PHE A 96 -20.07 -9.88 19.17
CA PHE A 96 -20.85 -11.12 19.14
C PHE A 96 -22.06 -11.04 18.20
N ALA A 97 -22.51 -9.84 17.87
CA ALA A 97 -23.65 -9.65 16.97
C ALA A 97 -23.26 -9.84 15.50
N LEU A 98 -22.08 -9.39 15.07
CA LEU A 98 -21.68 -9.49 13.66
C LEU A 98 -21.47 -10.94 13.18
N PRO A 99 -21.78 -11.23 11.90
CA PRO A 99 -21.45 -12.52 11.31
C PRO A 99 -19.93 -12.70 11.15
N VAL A 100 -19.48 -13.96 11.12
CA VAL A 100 -18.05 -14.34 11.02
C VAL A 100 -17.37 -13.79 9.76
N SER A 101 -18.13 -13.52 8.69
CA SER A 101 -17.62 -12.89 7.47
C SER A 101 -17.12 -11.45 7.67
N TRP A 102 -17.39 -10.82 8.82
CA TRP A 102 -16.91 -9.50 9.21
C TRP A 102 -15.79 -9.59 10.26
N ASP A 103 -14.92 -10.61 10.15
CA ASP A 103 -13.84 -10.93 11.08
C ASP A 103 -12.98 -9.73 11.50
N SER A 104 -12.64 -8.86 10.56
CA SER A 104 -11.82 -7.67 10.78
C SER A 104 -12.54 -6.65 11.65
N PHE A 105 -13.85 -6.47 11.45
CA PHE A 105 -14.65 -5.56 12.27
C PHE A 105 -14.92 -6.16 13.65
N VAL A 106 -15.15 -7.47 13.74
CA VAL A 106 -15.21 -8.20 15.03
C VAL A 106 -13.91 -8.04 15.82
N GLY A 107 -12.77 -8.21 15.16
CA GLY A 107 -11.45 -7.99 15.76
C GLY A 107 -11.28 -6.56 16.28
N PHE A 108 -11.63 -5.57 15.46
CA PHE A 108 -11.63 -4.16 15.88
C PHE A 108 -12.51 -3.92 17.12
N LEU A 109 -13.74 -4.41 17.13
CA LEU A 109 -14.67 -4.23 18.26
C LEU A 109 -14.15 -4.87 19.55
N ARG A 110 -13.46 -6.01 19.47
CA ARG A 110 -12.82 -6.65 20.64
C ARG A 110 -11.67 -5.81 21.20
N VAL A 111 -10.87 -5.18 20.33
CA VAL A 111 -9.83 -4.24 20.79
C VAL A 111 -10.49 -3.04 21.47
N VAL A 112 -11.52 -2.45 20.85
CA VAL A 112 -12.27 -1.33 21.43
C VAL A 112 -12.88 -1.71 22.79
N ALA A 113 -13.41 -2.93 22.92
CA ALA A 113 -13.90 -3.46 24.20
C ALA A 113 -12.79 -3.52 25.25
N GLY A 114 -11.61 -4.01 24.88
CA GLY A 114 -10.42 -4.02 25.73
C GLY A 114 -9.99 -2.62 26.16
N VAL A 115 -10.03 -1.64 25.26
CA VAL A 115 -9.77 -0.22 25.58
C VAL A 115 -10.81 0.32 26.56
N GLY A 116 -12.10 0.03 26.37
CA GLY A 116 -13.17 0.38 27.30
C GLY A 116 -12.98 -0.20 28.70
N ALA A 117 -12.57 -1.47 28.78
CA ALA A 117 -12.25 -2.14 30.04
C ALA A 117 -11.01 -1.51 30.72
N ALA A 118 -9.94 -1.25 29.98
CA ALA A 118 -8.75 -0.59 30.51
C ALA A 118 -9.07 0.84 31.01
N GLY A 119 -9.83 1.61 30.25
CA GLY A 119 -10.30 2.94 30.64
C GLY A 119 -11.16 2.91 31.91
N THR A 120 -12.05 1.92 32.04
CA THR A 120 -12.83 1.68 33.26
C THR A 120 -11.93 1.48 34.48
N VAL A 121 -10.95 0.57 34.37
CA VAL A 121 -10.02 0.26 35.47
C VAL A 121 -9.19 1.48 35.84
N LEU A 122 -8.72 2.25 34.86
CA LEU A 122 -7.97 3.49 35.09
C LEU A 122 -8.83 4.54 35.80
N CYS A 123 -10.08 4.75 35.38
CA CYS A 123 -11.00 5.68 36.02
C CYS A 123 -11.46 5.24 37.42
N LEU A 124 -11.35 3.96 37.76
CA LEU A 124 -11.55 3.46 39.12
C LEU A 124 -10.27 3.60 39.98
N SER A 125 -9.11 3.70 39.35
CA SER A 125 -7.82 3.83 40.03
C SER A 125 -7.62 5.26 40.58
N SER A 126 -6.71 5.40 41.54
CA SER A 126 -6.33 6.72 42.07
C SER A 126 -5.63 7.57 40.99
N THR A 127 -5.67 8.90 41.14
CA THR A 127 -5.08 9.84 40.17
C THR A 127 -3.59 9.56 39.93
N GLY A 128 -2.83 9.20 40.97
CA GLY A 128 -1.42 8.84 40.83
C GLY A 128 -1.20 7.66 39.89
N TRP A 129 -2.01 6.60 40.00
CA TRP A 129 -1.95 5.45 39.11
C TRP A 129 -2.35 5.80 37.66
N ARG A 130 -3.36 6.65 37.47
CA ARG A 130 -3.75 7.12 36.14
C ARG A 130 -2.60 7.84 35.45
N VAL A 131 -1.99 8.80 36.14
CA VAL A 131 -0.85 9.56 35.62
C VAL A 131 0.32 8.63 35.31
N ALA A 132 0.63 7.69 36.20
CA ALA A 132 1.72 6.73 36.01
C ALA A 132 1.50 5.86 34.76
N VAL A 133 0.30 5.26 34.60
CA VAL A 133 0.01 4.38 33.46
C VAL A 133 -0.03 5.15 32.15
N VAL A 134 -0.66 6.32 32.11
CA VAL A 134 -0.70 7.16 30.90
C VAL A 134 0.71 7.61 30.51
N SER A 135 1.51 8.04 31.48
CA SER A 135 2.91 8.41 31.24
C SER A 135 3.73 7.23 30.70
N ALA A 136 3.55 6.04 31.27
CA ALA A 136 4.20 4.82 30.79
C ALA A 136 3.78 4.46 29.36
N ALA A 137 2.49 4.60 29.03
CA ALA A 137 1.98 4.36 27.67
C ALA A 137 2.56 5.35 26.65
N VAL A 138 2.68 6.63 27.02
CA VAL A 138 3.32 7.66 26.20
C VAL A 138 4.81 7.33 26.00
N LEU A 139 5.53 7.01 27.07
CA LEU A 139 6.94 6.61 26.98
C LEU A 139 7.14 5.36 26.13
N PHE A 140 6.27 4.35 26.27
CA PHE A 140 6.27 3.15 25.45
C PHE A 140 6.07 3.49 23.97
N HIS A 141 5.09 4.34 23.65
CA HIS A 141 4.81 4.76 22.29
C HIS A 141 6.02 5.45 21.63
N PHE A 142 6.58 6.47 22.29
CA PHE A 142 7.74 7.18 21.78
C PHE A 142 8.98 6.30 21.73
N SER A 143 9.16 5.38 22.68
CA SER A 143 10.23 4.39 22.63
C SER A 143 10.10 3.47 21.41
N GLY A 144 8.89 3.13 20.98
CA GLY A 144 8.65 2.41 19.73
C GLY A 144 9.10 3.20 18.50
N ILE A 145 8.79 4.50 18.46
CA ILE A 145 9.24 5.39 17.37
C ILE A 145 10.78 5.49 17.35
N PHE A 146 11.42 5.67 18.51
CA PHE A 146 12.89 5.68 18.59
C PHE A 146 13.51 4.31 18.29
N ALA A 147 12.85 3.21 18.64
CA ALA A 147 13.30 1.88 18.28
C ALA A 147 13.29 1.67 16.76
N ALA A 148 12.37 2.30 16.04
CA ALA A 148 12.32 2.23 14.57
C ALA A 148 13.60 2.76 13.92
N THR A 149 14.18 3.86 14.43
CA THR A 149 15.41 4.46 13.86
C THR A 149 16.67 3.66 14.19
N THR A 150 16.63 2.83 15.22
CA THR A 150 17.74 1.97 15.65
C THR A 150 17.58 0.51 15.21
N SER A 151 16.45 0.17 14.57
CA SER A 151 16.14 -1.16 14.06
C SER A 151 16.83 -1.58 12.74
N PRO A 152 17.34 -0.68 11.87
CA PRO A 152 18.07 -1.10 10.69
C PRO A 152 19.42 -1.75 11.03
N HIS A 153 19.82 -2.74 10.22
CA HIS A 153 21.09 -3.42 10.41
C HIS A 153 22.30 -2.52 10.11
N PRO A 154 23.40 -2.68 10.88
CA PRO A 154 23.58 -3.60 12.01
C PRO A 154 23.00 -3.05 13.34
N GLN A 155 22.12 -3.80 14.02
CA GLN A 155 21.61 -3.46 15.36
C GLN A 155 21.99 -4.50 16.44
N PRO A 156 22.10 -4.11 17.73
CA PRO A 156 22.27 -5.06 18.83
C PRO A 156 21.08 -6.03 18.95
N TRP A 157 21.35 -7.28 19.34
CA TRP A 157 20.32 -8.32 19.49
C TRP A 157 19.14 -7.90 20.38
N VAL A 158 19.39 -7.16 21.47
CA VAL A 158 18.33 -6.68 22.37
C VAL A 158 17.37 -5.72 21.64
N VAL A 159 17.91 -4.85 20.79
CA VAL A 159 17.10 -3.93 19.96
C VAL A 159 16.28 -4.72 18.95
N GLU A 160 16.88 -5.73 18.32
CA GLU A 160 16.17 -6.63 17.41
C GLU A 160 15.00 -7.34 18.09
N GLN A 161 15.19 -7.89 19.31
CA GLN A 161 14.10 -8.56 20.03
C GLN A 161 12.99 -7.58 20.44
N ALA A 162 13.35 -6.41 20.98
CA ALA A 162 12.38 -5.39 21.37
C ALA A 162 11.59 -4.89 20.16
N TRP A 163 12.27 -4.66 19.03
CA TRP A 163 11.64 -4.28 17.78
C TRP A 163 10.71 -5.38 17.27
N THR A 164 11.23 -6.57 16.98
CA THR A 164 10.49 -7.63 16.29
C THR A 164 9.31 -8.15 17.10
N ARG A 165 9.42 -8.27 18.43
CA ARG A 165 8.41 -8.90 19.28
C ARG A 165 7.46 -7.92 19.95
N VAL A 166 7.87 -6.67 20.18
CA VAL A 166 7.09 -5.71 20.98
C VAL A 166 6.66 -4.52 20.14
N TYR A 167 7.62 -3.71 19.65
CA TYR A 167 7.31 -2.44 19.01
C TYR A 167 6.78 -2.61 17.59
N HIS A 168 7.31 -3.55 16.79
CA HIS A 168 6.87 -3.76 15.42
C HIS A 168 5.40 -4.21 15.33
N PRO A 169 4.91 -5.21 16.10
CA PRO A 169 3.49 -5.53 16.13
C PRO A 169 2.62 -4.36 16.59
N TYR A 170 3.04 -3.62 17.62
CA TYR A 170 2.32 -2.46 18.13
C TYR A 170 2.21 -1.32 17.10
N LEU A 171 3.33 -0.91 16.49
CA LEU A 171 3.36 0.15 15.48
C LEU A 171 2.60 -0.25 14.20
N ASN A 172 2.62 -1.53 13.83
CA ASN A 172 1.77 -2.04 12.75
C ASN A 172 0.29 -1.91 13.11
N PHE A 173 -0.07 -2.29 14.33
CA PHE A 173 -1.46 -2.25 14.81
C PHE A 173 -2.04 -0.83 14.77
N ILE A 174 -1.25 0.19 15.15
CA ILE A 174 -1.68 1.60 15.12
C ILE A 174 -1.36 2.31 13.79
N TYR A 175 -0.96 1.58 12.76
CA TYR A 175 -0.68 2.11 11.41
C TYR A 175 0.45 3.16 11.35
N MET A 176 1.51 3.00 12.15
CA MET A 176 2.65 3.92 12.25
C MET A 176 3.97 3.36 11.70
N ARG A 177 3.94 2.29 10.90
CA ARG A 177 5.16 1.70 10.29
C ARG A 177 5.63 2.41 9.00
N ASN A 178 4.86 3.33 8.45
CA ASN A 178 5.29 3.99 7.21
C ASN A 178 6.41 4.99 7.54
N ALA A 179 7.64 4.68 7.14
CA ALA A 179 8.83 5.52 7.39
C ALA A 179 8.70 6.94 6.80
N TYR A 180 7.83 7.12 5.79
CA TYR A 180 7.48 8.44 5.26
C TYR A 180 6.82 9.37 6.28
N HIS A 181 6.32 8.85 7.40
CA HIS A 181 5.76 9.68 8.48
C HIS A 181 6.83 10.24 9.45
N PHE A 182 8.08 9.73 9.43
CA PHE A 182 9.03 9.94 10.53
C PHE A 182 10.45 10.37 10.16
N TYR A 183 10.70 10.96 8.99
CA TYR A 183 12.03 11.45 8.57
C TYR A 183 13.03 10.33 8.19
N SER A 184 12.88 9.75 7.00
CA SER A 184 14.07 9.19 6.35
C SER A 184 14.80 10.35 5.64
N PRO A 185 16.00 10.77 6.09
CA PRO A 185 16.76 11.85 5.45
C PRO A 185 17.09 11.52 3.98
N ASP A 186 17.10 10.24 3.64
CA ASP A 186 17.06 9.72 2.28
C ASP A 186 15.93 8.68 2.21
N PRO A 187 14.71 9.01 1.74
CA PRO A 187 13.57 8.10 1.74
C PRO A 187 13.73 6.87 0.86
N GLY A 188 14.89 6.70 0.22
CA GLY A 188 15.11 5.68 -0.77
C GLY A 188 14.23 5.93 -2.01
N PRO A 189 14.43 5.14 -3.06
CA PRO A 189 13.62 5.23 -4.24
C PRO A 189 12.19 4.73 -3.94
N VAL A 190 11.19 5.50 -4.36
CA VAL A 190 9.79 5.06 -4.28
C VAL A 190 9.58 3.91 -5.25
N SER A 191 8.90 2.84 -4.79
CA SER A 191 8.48 1.74 -5.65
C SER A 191 7.02 1.90 -6.09
N ILE A 192 6.77 1.73 -7.38
CA ILE A 192 5.45 1.70 -8.00
C ILE A 192 5.31 0.35 -8.72
N LEU A 193 4.12 -0.24 -8.72
CA LEU A 193 3.85 -1.44 -9.50
C LEU A 193 3.11 -1.08 -10.78
N VAL A 194 3.57 -1.65 -11.89
CA VAL A 194 2.98 -1.53 -13.21
C VAL A 194 2.59 -2.92 -13.69
N PHE A 195 1.35 -3.03 -14.12
CA PHE A 195 0.74 -4.24 -14.64
C PHE A 195 0.46 -4.03 -16.12
N PHE A 196 0.93 -4.97 -16.93
CA PHE A 196 0.59 -5.06 -18.33
C PHE A 196 -0.34 -6.26 -18.52
N LEU A 197 -1.63 -5.98 -18.69
CA LEU A 197 -2.64 -7.00 -18.93
C LEU A 197 -2.67 -7.32 -20.42
N LYS A 198 -2.81 -8.61 -20.71
CA LYS A 198 -2.90 -9.14 -22.06
C LYS A 198 -4.05 -10.15 -22.11
N THR A 199 -5.15 -9.76 -22.73
CA THR A 199 -6.38 -10.57 -22.86
C THR A 199 -6.49 -11.09 -24.30
N GLU A 200 -6.54 -12.41 -24.47
CA GLU A 200 -6.76 -13.03 -25.78
C GLU A 200 -8.20 -12.78 -26.26
N THR A 201 -8.36 -11.94 -27.29
CA THR A 201 -9.67 -11.56 -27.84
C THR A 201 -10.13 -12.46 -28.96
N GLY A 202 -9.20 -13.14 -29.63
CA GLY A 202 -9.50 -14.00 -30.75
C GLY A 202 -8.25 -14.43 -31.49
N THR A 203 -8.42 -14.74 -32.77
CA THR A 203 -7.35 -15.17 -33.66
C THR A 203 -7.50 -14.43 -34.98
N ASP A 204 -6.39 -13.91 -35.51
CA ASP A 204 -6.36 -13.22 -36.79
C ASP A 204 -6.60 -14.21 -37.95
N ALA A 205 -6.71 -13.69 -39.17
CA ALA A 205 -6.93 -14.51 -40.38
C ALA A 205 -5.80 -15.55 -40.64
N ASN A 206 -4.63 -15.39 -40.01
CA ASN A 206 -3.46 -16.25 -40.18
C ASN A 206 -3.33 -17.28 -39.05
N GLY A 207 -4.24 -17.31 -38.07
CA GLY A 207 -4.14 -18.21 -36.92
C GLY A 207 -3.32 -17.65 -35.75
N ASN A 208 -2.88 -16.39 -35.79
CA ASN A 208 -2.18 -15.77 -34.67
C ASN A 208 -3.17 -15.22 -33.65
N LYS A 209 -2.86 -15.41 -32.36
CA LYS A 209 -3.67 -14.87 -31.29
C LYS A 209 -3.68 -13.34 -31.31
N GLU A 210 -4.87 -12.76 -31.28
CA GLU A 210 -5.07 -11.32 -31.10
C GLU A 210 -5.25 -11.01 -29.62
N TYR A 211 -4.67 -9.89 -29.19
CA TYR A 211 -4.69 -9.50 -27.79
C TYR A 211 -5.17 -8.06 -27.61
N LYS A 212 -6.08 -7.86 -26.65
CA LYS A 212 -6.35 -6.57 -26.04
C LYS A 212 -5.35 -6.36 -24.91
N THR A 213 -4.67 -5.22 -24.91
CA THR A 213 -3.64 -4.90 -23.93
C THR A 213 -4.00 -3.66 -23.12
N GLU A 214 -3.72 -3.67 -21.82
CA GLU A 214 -3.94 -2.52 -20.92
C GLU A 214 -2.77 -2.36 -19.95
N TRP A 215 -2.37 -1.10 -19.71
CA TRP A 215 -1.41 -0.75 -18.67
C TRP A 215 -2.14 -0.19 -17.44
N VAL A 216 -1.88 -0.80 -16.28
CA VAL A 216 -2.40 -0.35 -14.98
C VAL A 216 -1.22 -0.02 -14.08
N THR A 217 -1.22 1.16 -13.48
CA THR A 217 -0.17 1.60 -12.55
C THR A 217 -0.76 1.76 -11.15
N MET A 218 -0.04 1.34 -10.11
CA MET A 218 -0.44 1.56 -8.72
C MET A 218 0.75 1.83 -7.78
N PRO A 219 0.59 2.70 -6.77
CA PRO A 219 -0.56 3.56 -6.56
C PRO A 219 -0.57 4.78 -7.51
N ARG A 220 -1.74 5.30 -7.85
CA ARG A 220 -1.94 6.58 -8.55
C ARG A 220 -2.73 7.52 -7.65
N ARG A 221 -2.13 8.65 -7.25
CA ARG A 221 -2.78 9.62 -6.36
C ARG A 221 -4.20 10.04 -6.78
N PRO A 222 -4.45 10.55 -8.00
CA PRO A 222 -5.79 11.00 -8.36
C PRO A 222 -6.82 9.87 -8.38
N ASP A 223 -6.39 8.64 -8.69
CA ASP A 223 -7.29 7.51 -8.82
C ASP A 223 -7.51 6.75 -7.50
N ASP A 224 -6.51 6.75 -6.61
CA ASP A 224 -6.51 5.93 -5.38
C ASP A 224 -6.79 6.72 -4.11
N LEU A 225 -6.75 8.06 -4.15
CA LEU A 225 -7.14 8.92 -3.05
C LEU A 225 -8.66 9.19 -3.07
N LYS A 226 -9.45 8.11 -3.06
CA LYS A 226 -10.93 8.19 -3.10
C LYS A 226 -11.56 8.40 -1.72
N ASP A 227 -10.88 7.97 -0.66
CA ASP A 227 -11.36 8.11 0.70
C ASP A 227 -10.78 9.37 1.37
N PRO A 228 -11.52 10.01 2.31
CA PRO A 228 -11.10 11.27 2.92
C PRO A 228 -9.81 11.18 3.73
N LEU A 229 -9.38 9.96 4.07
CA LEU A 229 -8.14 9.70 4.81
C LEU A 229 -6.99 9.22 3.88
N GLY A 230 -7.24 9.04 2.58
CA GLY A 230 -6.29 8.50 1.61
C GLY A 230 -5.81 7.07 1.93
N LEU A 231 -6.52 6.31 2.76
CA LEU A 231 -6.17 4.97 3.17
C LEU A 231 -6.03 4.01 1.98
N GLY A 232 -6.84 4.16 0.94
CA GLY A 232 -6.73 3.36 -0.29
C GLY A 232 -5.36 3.50 -0.93
N TYR A 233 -4.91 4.75 -1.11
CA TYR A 233 -3.59 5.08 -1.62
C TYR A 233 -2.47 4.52 -0.72
N PHE A 234 -2.54 4.75 0.60
CA PHE A 234 -1.49 4.29 1.52
C PHE A 234 -1.40 2.77 1.67
N ARG A 235 -2.54 2.06 1.56
CA ARG A 235 -2.56 0.60 1.50
C ARG A 235 -1.83 0.12 0.26
N ARG A 236 -2.18 0.64 -0.93
CA ARG A 236 -1.51 0.31 -2.20
C ARG A 236 -0.01 0.66 -2.17
N LEU A 237 0.36 1.81 -1.61
CA LEU A 237 1.76 2.20 -1.42
C LEU A 237 2.51 1.22 -0.50
N SER A 238 1.92 0.82 0.62
CA SER A 238 2.55 -0.14 1.54
C SER A 238 2.84 -1.49 0.88
N LEU A 239 2.09 -1.85 -0.16
CA LEU A 239 2.25 -3.09 -0.89
C LEU A 239 3.35 -3.02 -1.93
N THR A 240 3.46 -1.90 -2.65
CA THR A 240 4.60 -1.69 -3.56
C THR A 240 5.92 -1.74 -2.78
N GLU A 241 5.93 -1.18 -1.57
CA GLU A 241 7.07 -1.26 -0.64
C GLU A 241 7.33 -2.68 -0.10
N GLN A 242 6.30 -3.50 0.13
CA GLN A 242 6.49 -4.90 0.52
C GLN A 242 7.16 -5.73 -0.59
N VAL A 243 6.77 -5.49 -1.84
CA VAL A 243 7.40 -6.12 -3.02
C VAL A 243 8.80 -5.56 -3.27
N ALA A 244 9.08 -4.34 -2.82
CA ALA A 244 10.40 -3.72 -2.93
C ALA A 244 11.48 -4.39 -2.08
N ARG A 245 11.09 -5.06 -0.99
CA ARG A 245 12.02 -5.64 -0.02
C ARG A 245 12.90 -6.72 -0.66
N PRO A 246 14.22 -6.52 -0.70
CA PRO A 246 15.13 -7.55 -1.20
C PRO A 246 15.11 -8.75 -0.26
N ASN A 247 15.33 -9.94 -0.82
CA ASN A 247 15.57 -11.13 -0.01
C ASN A 247 16.90 -10.96 0.76
N PRO A 248 16.91 -10.91 2.12
CA PRO A 248 18.13 -10.73 2.90
C PRO A 248 19.13 -11.88 2.75
N GLN A 249 18.68 -13.06 2.28
CA GLN A 249 19.51 -14.24 2.11
C GLN A 249 20.08 -14.39 0.68
N GLY A 250 19.77 -13.46 -0.23
CA GLY A 250 20.01 -13.62 -1.67
C GLY A 250 21.45 -13.52 -2.17
N GLY A 251 22.46 -13.34 -1.31
CA GLY A 251 23.86 -13.16 -1.70
C GLY A 251 24.63 -14.44 -2.11
N GLY A 252 23.94 -15.53 -2.49
CA GLY A 252 24.49 -16.89 -2.51
C GLY A 252 24.51 -17.62 -3.85
N ARG A 253 25.22 -17.08 -4.86
CA ARG A 253 25.87 -17.72 -6.04
C ARG A 253 25.13 -18.71 -6.97
N PHE A 254 24.32 -19.67 -6.52
CA PHE A 254 23.81 -20.72 -7.43
C PHE A 254 22.66 -20.22 -8.32
N GLU A 255 21.57 -19.75 -7.71
CA GLU A 255 20.43 -19.16 -8.43
C GLU A 255 20.88 -17.98 -9.29
N GLU A 256 21.81 -17.18 -8.77
CA GLU A 256 22.39 -16.05 -9.49
C GLU A 256 23.13 -16.49 -10.76
N THR A 257 23.86 -17.61 -10.73
CA THR A 257 24.61 -18.11 -11.90
C THR A 257 23.67 -18.57 -13.02
N GLU A 258 22.62 -19.33 -12.69
CA GLU A 258 21.65 -19.77 -13.70
C GLU A 258 20.87 -18.58 -14.29
N MET A 259 20.37 -17.70 -13.42
CA MET A 259 19.64 -16.50 -13.83
C MET A 259 20.53 -15.56 -14.66
N TRP A 260 21.81 -15.47 -14.33
CA TRP A 260 22.81 -14.74 -15.09
C TRP A 260 22.95 -15.26 -16.52
N PHE A 261 23.08 -16.57 -16.71
CA PHE A 261 23.17 -17.16 -18.06
C PHE A 261 21.91 -16.90 -18.90
N ARG A 262 20.72 -17.06 -18.30
CA ARG A 262 19.45 -16.74 -18.99
C ARG A 262 19.40 -15.28 -19.37
N ARG A 263 19.84 -14.39 -18.48
CA ARG A 263 19.90 -12.95 -18.73
C ARG A 263 20.88 -12.58 -19.83
N GLN A 264 22.07 -13.18 -19.86
CA GLN A 264 23.05 -13.00 -20.94
C GLN A 264 22.50 -13.46 -22.28
N LYS A 265 21.83 -14.62 -22.33
CA LYS A 265 21.17 -15.13 -23.55
C LYS A 265 20.11 -14.15 -24.05
N ARG A 266 19.31 -13.57 -23.14
CA ARG A 266 18.32 -12.54 -23.50
C ARG A 266 18.97 -11.26 -24.02
N ALA A 267 20.08 -10.82 -23.41
CA ALA A 267 20.82 -9.65 -23.87
C ALA A 267 21.45 -9.85 -25.26
N ALA A 268 21.88 -11.08 -25.57
CA ALA A 268 22.46 -11.46 -26.85
C ALA A 268 21.42 -11.96 -27.89
N SER A 269 20.12 -11.83 -27.61
CA SER A 269 19.08 -12.30 -28.53
C SER A 269 19.16 -11.60 -29.88
N ALA A 270 19.15 -12.37 -30.97
CA ALA A 270 19.21 -11.82 -32.33
C ALA A 270 17.91 -11.11 -32.74
N THR A 271 16.76 -11.47 -32.16
CA THR A 271 15.44 -10.97 -32.58
C THR A 271 14.99 -9.75 -31.78
N SER A 272 15.23 -9.73 -30.47
CA SER A 272 14.86 -8.62 -29.60
C SER A 272 15.82 -8.55 -28.41
N PRO A 273 17.05 -8.04 -28.63
CA PRO A 273 18.04 -7.92 -27.57
C PRO A 273 17.58 -6.87 -26.55
N ILE A 274 17.57 -7.24 -25.28
CA ILE A 274 17.34 -6.32 -24.16
C ILE A 274 18.66 -6.20 -23.40
N PRO A 275 19.42 -5.11 -23.55
CA PRO A 275 20.75 -4.98 -22.97
C PRO A 275 20.68 -4.89 -21.44
N PHE A 276 21.82 -5.01 -20.77
CA PHE A 276 21.94 -4.58 -19.37
C PHE A 276 21.89 -3.05 -19.30
N HIS A 277 21.47 -2.51 -18.16
CA HIS A 277 21.63 -1.07 -17.90
C HIS A 277 23.13 -0.73 -17.88
N PRO A 278 23.62 0.26 -18.65
CA PRO A 278 25.05 0.49 -18.82
C PRO A 278 25.71 1.16 -17.61
N VAL A 279 24.93 1.84 -16.76
CA VAL A 279 25.44 2.56 -15.58
C VAL A 279 25.46 1.67 -14.34
N ASP A 280 24.51 0.73 -14.23
CA ASP A 280 24.37 -0.09 -13.04
C ASP A 280 25.23 -1.35 -13.20
N ALA A 281 25.98 -1.73 -12.17
CA ALA A 281 26.74 -2.98 -12.20
C ALA A 281 25.78 -4.16 -12.49
N ALA A 282 26.17 -5.08 -13.36
CA ALA A 282 25.27 -6.14 -13.79
C ALA A 282 24.80 -7.03 -12.62
N THR A 283 25.65 -7.29 -11.62
CA THR A 283 25.27 -8.01 -10.38
C THR A 283 24.25 -7.24 -9.55
N SER A 284 24.23 -5.92 -9.61
CA SER A 284 23.23 -5.09 -8.94
C SER A 284 21.97 -4.88 -9.77
N GLN A 285 21.81 -5.53 -10.93
CA GLN A 285 20.56 -5.46 -11.69
C GLN A 285 19.61 -6.63 -11.40
N TYR A 286 20.07 -7.65 -10.68
CA TYR A 286 19.22 -8.74 -10.17
C TYR A 286 18.64 -8.35 -8.80
N ARG A 287 17.32 -8.49 -8.66
CA ARG A 287 16.54 -8.02 -7.51
C ARG A 287 15.45 -9.02 -7.14
N LEU A 288 15.86 -10.14 -6.55
CA LEU A 288 14.93 -11.15 -6.05
C LEU A 288 14.09 -10.57 -4.89
N PRO A 289 12.75 -10.51 -5.02
CA PRO A 289 11.87 -10.11 -3.92
C PRO A 289 11.94 -11.10 -2.74
N ALA A 290 11.52 -10.65 -1.56
CA ALA A 290 11.35 -11.53 -0.40
C ALA A 290 10.39 -12.70 -0.70
N ALA A 291 10.62 -13.86 -0.07
CA ALA A 291 9.86 -15.08 -0.33
C ALA A 291 8.34 -14.91 -0.06
N GLU A 292 7.97 -14.11 0.92
CA GLU A 292 6.57 -13.79 1.22
C GLU A 292 5.91 -12.98 0.10
N ALA A 293 6.66 -12.07 -0.52
CA ALA A 293 6.17 -11.29 -1.65
C ALA A 293 5.95 -12.20 -2.87
N LEU A 294 6.89 -13.11 -3.14
CA LEU A 294 6.79 -14.08 -4.23
C LEU A 294 5.62 -15.05 -4.03
N ARG A 295 5.44 -15.55 -2.81
CA ARG A 295 4.46 -16.62 -2.52
C ARG A 295 3.04 -16.10 -2.35
N TYR A 296 2.87 -14.92 -1.77
CA TYR A 296 1.56 -14.43 -1.36
C TYR A 296 1.16 -13.13 -2.03
N VAL A 297 2.07 -12.16 -2.14
CA VAL A 297 1.71 -10.81 -2.60
C VAL A 297 1.54 -10.78 -4.12
N LEU A 298 2.55 -11.21 -4.90
CA LEU A 298 2.49 -11.14 -6.37
C LEU A 298 1.35 -12.00 -6.97
N PRO A 299 1.16 -13.27 -6.58
CA PRO A 299 0.05 -14.09 -7.07
C PRO A 299 -1.32 -13.47 -6.75
N SER A 300 -1.50 -12.98 -5.52
CA SER A 300 -2.76 -12.38 -5.10
C SER A 300 -3.06 -11.10 -5.88
N TYR A 301 -2.05 -10.28 -6.17
CA TYR A 301 -2.23 -9.05 -6.94
C TYR A 301 -2.44 -9.30 -8.42
N ALA A 302 -1.76 -10.28 -9.00
CA ALA A 302 -2.01 -10.71 -10.36
C ALA A 302 -3.49 -11.08 -10.55
N SER A 303 -4.00 -11.96 -9.68
CA SER A 303 -5.40 -12.38 -9.71
C SER A 303 -6.34 -11.20 -9.47
N HIS A 304 -6.08 -10.36 -8.46
CA HIS A 304 -6.91 -9.20 -8.16
C HIS A 304 -7.00 -8.21 -9.32
N VAL A 305 -5.88 -7.84 -9.95
CA VAL A 305 -5.84 -6.88 -11.06
C VAL A 305 -6.52 -7.44 -12.29
N ILE A 306 -6.36 -8.73 -12.59
CA ILE A 306 -7.07 -9.37 -13.70
C ILE A 306 -8.58 -9.34 -13.45
N LEU A 307 -9.03 -9.76 -12.27
CA LEU A 307 -10.46 -9.81 -11.92
C LEU A 307 -11.10 -8.41 -11.85
N ASP A 308 -10.37 -7.39 -11.44
CA ASP A 308 -10.84 -5.99 -11.42
C ASP A 308 -10.99 -5.40 -12.84
N ARG A 309 -10.24 -5.93 -13.82
CA ARG A 309 -10.14 -5.37 -15.18
C ARG A 309 -10.77 -6.21 -16.27
N THR A 310 -11.43 -7.29 -15.90
CA THR A 310 -12.16 -8.17 -16.82
C THR A 310 -13.64 -8.18 -16.44
N ALA A 311 -14.52 -8.26 -17.43
CA ALA A 311 -15.96 -8.18 -17.20
C ALA A 311 -16.52 -9.48 -16.61
N ASP A 312 -15.94 -10.61 -16.99
CA ASP A 312 -16.40 -11.95 -16.61
C ASP A 312 -15.24 -12.95 -16.43
N LYS A 313 -15.60 -14.16 -15.98
CA LYS A 313 -14.65 -15.23 -15.68
C LYS A 313 -13.94 -15.79 -16.91
N ASP A 314 -14.57 -15.75 -18.08
CA ASP A 314 -14.02 -16.31 -19.31
C ASP A 314 -13.01 -15.34 -19.94
N GLU A 315 -13.26 -14.03 -19.84
CA GLU A 315 -12.26 -13.00 -20.12
C GLU A 315 -11.08 -13.14 -19.15
N ALA A 316 -11.34 -13.19 -17.83
CA ALA A 316 -10.29 -13.38 -16.83
C ALA A 316 -9.41 -14.61 -17.09
N ALA A 317 -10.01 -15.76 -17.43
CA ALA A 317 -9.27 -17.00 -17.70
C ALA A 317 -8.34 -16.91 -18.93
N ARG A 318 -8.61 -15.97 -19.85
CA ARG A 318 -7.80 -15.68 -21.05
C ARG A 318 -6.88 -14.47 -20.88
N THR A 319 -6.85 -13.87 -19.71
CA THR A 319 -6.01 -12.72 -19.39
C THR A 319 -4.78 -13.17 -18.61
N THR A 320 -3.62 -12.72 -19.07
CA THR A 320 -2.37 -12.79 -18.32
C THR A 320 -1.92 -11.39 -17.92
N VAL A 321 -1.06 -11.30 -16.89
CA VAL A 321 -0.52 -10.03 -16.42
C VAL A 321 0.97 -10.11 -16.21
N LYS A 322 1.72 -9.25 -16.89
CA LYS A 322 3.13 -9.01 -16.60
C LYS A 322 3.25 -7.92 -15.54
N ILE A 323 4.00 -8.20 -14.48
CA ILE A 323 4.18 -7.27 -13.36
C ILE A 323 5.58 -6.68 -13.41
N TYR A 324 5.69 -5.36 -13.29
CA TYR A 324 6.94 -4.63 -13.19
C TYR A 324 6.94 -3.79 -11.91
N ARG A 325 8.05 -3.81 -11.17
CA ARG A 325 8.34 -2.83 -10.12
C ARG A 325 9.13 -1.68 -10.74
N LEU A 326 8.55 -0.50 -10.78
CA LEU A 326 9.25 0.73 -11.13
C LEU A 326 9.88 1.32 -9.87
N GLU A 327 11.21 1.32 -9.83
CA GLU A 327 11.99 2.04 -8.83
C GLU A 327 12.39 3.40 -9.40
N HIS A 328 11.99 4.51 -8.76
CA HIS A 328 12.34 5.86 -9.20
C HIS A 328 13.64 6.32 -8.54
N VAL A 329 14.69 6.51 -9.34
CA VAL A 329 15.99 6.99 -8.85
C VAL A 329 15.92 8.49 -8.61
N THR A 330 16.11 8.89 -7.36
CA THR A 330 16.27 10.30 -6.99
C THR A 330 17.54 10.86 -7.61
N THR A 331 17.40 11.90 -8.42
CA THR A 331 18.54 12.62 -9.00
C THR A 331 19.31 13.36 -7.91
N SER A 332 20.64 13.39 -7.99
CA SER A 332 21.45 14.21 -7.07
C SER A 332 21.11 15.70 -7.22
N VAL A 333 21.40 16.50 -6.20
CA VAL A 333 21.16 17.96 -6.24
C VAL A 333 21.94 18.61 -7.39
N GLU A 334 23.15 18.13 -7.67
CA GLU A 334 24.00 18.60 -8.76
C GLU A 334 23.35 18.32 -10.12
N GLN A 335 22.88 17.08 -10.33
CA GLN A 335 22.18 16.69 -11.57
C GLN A 335 20.89 17.48 -11.77
N PHE A 336 20.12 17.66 -10.69
CA PHE A 336 18.88 18.42 -10.71
C PHE A 336 19.10 19.91 -11.01
N ARG A 337 20.22 20.49 -10.55
CA ARG A 337 20.55 21.91 -10.77
C ARG A 337 21.25 22.16 -12.11
N GLN A 338 21.77 21.13 -12.76
CA GLN A 338 22.47 21.28 -14.03
C GLN A 338 21.52 21.85 -15.08
N LYS A 339 21.89 23.00 -15.65
CA LYS A 339 21.19 23.60 -16.78
C LYS A 339 21.96 23.36 -18.06
N LEU A 340 21.23 23.08 -19.13
CA LEU A 340 21.75 23.09 -20.49
C LEU A 340 22.08 24.55 -20.90
N PRO A 341 22.91 24.77 -21.93
CA PRO A 341 23.24 26.10 -22.43
C PRO A 341 22.01 26.95 -22.83
N ASN A 342 20.88 26.30 -23.16
CA ASN A 342 19.60 26.95 -23.47
C ASN A 342 18.80 27.40 -22.22
N GLY A 343 19.32 27.17 -21.01
CA GLY A 343 18.70 27.53 -19.74
C GLY A 343 17.70 26.51 -19.18
N GLU A 344 17.38 25.44 -19.93
CA GLU A 344 16.54 24.34 -19.46
C GLU A 344 17.29 23.42 -18.50
N TYR A 345 16.57 22.73 -17.63
CA TYR A 345 17.17 21.72 -16.75
C TYR A 345 17.62 20.51 -17.57
N ALA A 346 18.85 20.06 -17.36
CA ALA A 346 19.47 18.98 -18.13
C ALA A 346 18.77 17.63 -17.96
N ALA A 347 18.13 17.41 -16.82
CA ALA A 347 17.32 16.22 -16.58
C ALA A 347 16.04 16.59 -15.83
N SER A 348 14.89 16.26 -16.43
CA SER A 348 13.64 16.22 -15.67
C SER A 348 13.75 15.06 -14.65
N PRO A 349 13.38 15.27 -13.37
CA PRO A 349 13.35 14.17 -12.40
C PRO A 349 12.38 13.06 -12.83
N TYR A 350 11.38 13.41 -13.66
CA TYR A 350 10.39 12.47 -14.21
C TYR A 350 10.75 11.95 -15.60
N HIS A 351 11.98 12.17 -16.08
CA HIS A 351 12.42 11.59 -17.35
C HIS A 351 12.39 10.05 -17.25
N PRO A 352 11.90 9.31 -18.26
CA PRO A 352 11.74 7.84 -18.15
C PRO A 352 13.01 7.08 -17.77
N ALA A 353 14.18 7.58 -18.18
CA ALA A 353 15.48 7.02 -17.80
C ALA A 353 15.84 7.14 -16.30
N THR A 354 15.07 7.88 -15.49
CA THR A 354 15.24 7.90 -14.02
C THR A 354 14.51 6.73 -13.34
N TYR A 355 13.74 5.94 -14.08
CA TYR A 355 13.08 4.75 -13.56
C TYR A 355 13.89 3.50 -13.85
N ARG A 356 13.81 2.51 -12.95
CA ARG A 356 14.37 1.17 -13.08
C ARG A 356 13.23 0.15 -13.00
N PRO A 357 12.61 -0.20 -14.13
CA PRO A 357 11.67 -1.30 -14.18
C PRO A 357 12.36 -2.62 -13.83
N ILE A 358 11.80 -3.39 -12.92
CA ILE A 358 12.24 -4.73 -12.57
C ILE A 358 11.09 -5.68 -12.89
N PHE A 359 11.31 -6.66 -13.76
CA PHE A 359 10.26 -7.60 -14.14
C PHE A 359 10.06 -8.64 -13.03
N LEU A 360 8.82 -8.84 -12.59
CA LEU A 360 8.46 -9.69 -11.46
C LEU A 360 7.77 -10.99 -11.86
N GLY A 361 7.51 -11.17 -13.16
CA GLY A 361 6.87 -12.36 -13.73
C GLY A 361 5.61 -12.06 -14.51
N GLU A 362 5.19 -13.07 -15.29
CA GLU A 362 3.89 -13.11 -15.96
C GLU A 362 3.00 -14.12 -15.27
N PHE A 363 1.79 -13.71 -14.91
CA PHE A 363 0.87 -14.51 -14.12
C PHE A 363 -0.48 -14.69 -14.81
N ASP A 364 -1.15 -15.82 -14.56
CA ASP A 364 -2.54 -16.03 -14.95
C ASP A 364 -3.53 -15.47 -13.90
N ALA A 365 -4.84 -15.57 -14.19
CA ALA A 365 -5.90 -15.14 -13.28
C ALA A 365 -5.95 -15.90 -11.95
N ARG A 366 -5.26 -17.04 -11.83
CA ARG A 366 -5.14 -17.83 -10.60
C ARG A 366 -3.88 -17.47 -9.81
N GLY A 367 -3.05 -16.58 -10.34
CA GLY A 367 -1.79 -16.16 -9.74
C GLY A 367 -0.65 -17.16 -9.97
N ASN A 368 -0.76 -18.08 -10.92
CA ASN A 368 0.34 -18.97 -11.27
C ASN A 368 1.34 -18.22 -12.16
N LEU A 369 2.63 -18.36 -11.85
CA LEU A 369 3.71 -17.86 -12.70
C LEU A 369 3.81 -18.72 -13.97
N LEU A 370 3.68 -18.10 -15.14
CA LEU A 370 3.62 -18.80 -16.43
C LEU A 370 4.99 -19.26 -16.92
N ASP A 371 6.03 -18.44 -16.75
CA ASP A 371 7.39 -18.76 -17.17
C ASP A 371 8.40 -18.50 -16.04
N PRO A 372 8.73 -19.51 -15.22
CA PRO A 372 9.79 -19.40 -14.22
C PRO A 372 11.21 -19.38 -14.84
N HIS A 373 11.33 -19.58 -16.15
CA HIS A 373 12.58 -19.60 -16.89
C HIS A 373 12.82 -18.34 -17.73
N ASP A 374 11.96 -17.32 -17.60
CA ASP A 374 12.13 -16.05 -18.30
C ASP A 374 13.48 -15.40 -17.93
N GLY A 375 14.27 -15.04 -18.94
CA GLY A 375 15.60 -14.45 -18.76
C GLY A 375 15.61 -13.04 -18.18
N LEU A 376 14.46 -12.39 -18.02
CA LEU A 376 14.31 -11.11 -17.34
C LEU A 376 13.66 -11.23 -15.97
N LEU A 377 13.27 -12.42 -15.52
CA LEU A 377 12.63 -12.59 -14.22
C LEU A 377 13.55 -12.07 -13.09
N TYR A 378 13.07 -11.07 -12.37
CA TYR A 378 13.75 -10.31 -11.31
C TYR A 378 14.93 -9.44 -11.76
N TRP A 379 15.04 -9.16 -13.06
CA TRP A 379 16.06 -8.29 -13.63
C TRP A 379 15.54 -6.89 -13.92
N VAL A 380 16.43 -5.90 -13.81
CA VAL A 380 16.21 -4.56 -14.36
C VAL A 380 16.05 -4.66 -15.89
N VAL A 381 14.95 -4.09 -16.38
CA VAL A 381 14.66 -3.87 -17.80
C VAL A 381 14.95 -2.40 -18.10
N PRO A 382 16.04 -2.08 -18.81
CA PRO A 382 16.56 -0.71 -18.84
C PRO A 382 15.66 0.24 -19.63
N ILE A 383 15.66 1.51 -19.21
CA ILE A 383 15.19 2.63 -20.02
C ILE A 383 16.41 3.48 -20.33
N LEU A 384 16.84 3.50 -21.59
CA LEU A 384 18.11 4.11 -21.98
C LEU A 384 17.86 5.46 -22.66
N PRO A 385 18.58 6.53 -22.32
CA PRO A 385 18.51 7.77 -23.08
C PRO A 385 18.99 7.52 -24.51
N GLN A 386 18.40 8.25 -25.46
CA GLN A 386 18.87 8.24 -26.83
C GLN A 386 20.18 9.03 -26.92
N THR A 387 21.30 8.35 -27.09
CA THR A 387 22.63 8.99 -27.20
C THR A 387 22.93 9.49 -28.61
N THR A 388 22.21 9.01 -29.62
CA THR A 388 22.45 9.32 -31.03
C THR A 388 21.14 9.74 -31.69
N PRO A 389 21.06 10.93 -32.31
CA PRO A 389 19.91 11.31 -33.11
C PRO A 389 19.66 10.25 -34.17
N VAL A 390 18.45 9.72 -34.25
CA VAL A 390 18.07 8.79 -35.32
C VAL A 390 17.87 9.64 -36.58
N PRO A 391 18.59 9.37 -37.69
CA PRO A 391 18.39 10.11 -38.94
C PRO A 391 16.91 10.09 -39.34
N GLY A 392 16.32 11.26 -39.59
CA GLY A 392 14.90 11.40 -39.92
C GLY A 392 13.93 11.49 -38.73
N SER A 393 14.42 11.39 -37.48
CA SER A 393 13.59 11.57 -36.28
C SER A 393 13.51 13.02 -35.79
N GLU A 394 13.79 14.01 -36.65
CA GLU A 394 13.86 15.44 -36.32
C GLU A 394 12.60 15.90 -35.56
N GLY A 395 12.69 15.94 -34.23
CA GLY A 395 11.64 16.40 -33.32
C GLY A 395 10.44 15.48 -33.10
N LYS A 396 10.39 14.27 -33.66
CA LYS A 396 9.18 13.40 -33.58
C LYS A 396 9.36 12.08 -32.82
N GLY A 397 10.55 11.78 -32.32
CA GLY A 397 10.85 10.56 -31.57
C GLY A 397 10.92 10.75 -30.05
N LYS A 398 10.79 9.66 -29.30
CA LYS A 398 11.09 9.62 -27.87
C LYS A 398 12.58 9.90 -27.65
N GLY A 399 12.94 10.69 -26.65
CA GLY A 399 14.36 10.88 -26.27
C GLY A 399 15.01 9.68 -25.59
N TYR A 400 14.39 8.50 -25.64
CA TYR A 400 14.78 7.32 -24.88
C TYR A 400 14.27 6.01 -25.54
N TYR A 401 14.91 4.89 -25.21
CA TYR A 401 14.52 3.53 -25.58
C TYR A 401 13.79 2.87 -24.41
N ASP A 402 12.56 2.44 -24.64
CA ASP A 402 11.70 1.77 -23.66
C ASP A 402 11.76 0.24 -23.80
N PHE A 403 12.76 -0.39 -23.19
CA PHE A 403 12.85 -1.86 -23.23
C PHE A 403 11.80 -2.55 -22.37
N MET A 404 11.12 -1.84 -21.45
CA MET A 404 9.99 -2.39 -20.69
C MET A 404 8.83 -2.67 -21.63
N SER A 405 8.47 -1.72 -22.50
CA SER A 405 7.43 -1.92 -23.51
C SER A 405 7.84 -2.96 -24.56
N VAL A 406 9.11 -2.98 -24.99
CA VAL A 406 9.65 -4.06 -25.87
C VAL A 406 9.42 -5.42 -25.25
N HIS A 407 9.75 -5.58 -23.96
CA HIS A 407 9.55 -6.83 -23.25
C HIS A 407 8.07 -7.18 -23.08
N ALA A 408 7.25 -6.22 -22.66
CA ALA A 408 5.84 -6.43 -22.38
C ALA A 408 5.08 -6.88 -23.63
N LEU A 409 5.27 -6.16 -24.73
CA LEU A 409 4.56 -6.35 -26.00
C LEU A 409 5.18 -7.44 -26.87
N GLY A 410 6.46 -7.76 -26.67
CA GLY A 410 7.20 -8.67 -27.55
C GLY A 410 7.50 -8.07 -28.93
N LEU A 411 7.45 -6.73 -29.06
CA LEU A 411 7.70 -6.03 -30.31
C LEU A 411 9.18 -5.69 -30.49
N PRO A 412 9.67 -5.49 -31.73
CA PRO A 412 11.00 -4.93 -31.97
C PRO A 412 11.19 -3.56 -31.33
N ARG A 413 12.43 -3.25 -30.93
CA ARG A 413 12.80 -1.96 -30.32
C ARG A 413 12.34 -0.76 -31.16
N ASP A 414 12.55 -0.83 -32.46
CA ASP A 414 12.31 0.30 -33.35
C ASP A 414 10.80 0.59 -33.51
N GLU A 415 9.96 -0.44 -33.43
CA GLU A 415 8.50 -0.28 -33.41
C GLU A 415 8.02 0.38 -32.11
N VAL A 416 8.53 -0.05 -30.97
CA VAL A 416 8.21 0.56 -29.66
C VAL A 416 8.70 2.01 -29.59
N PHE A 417 9.85 2.30 -30.19
CA PHE A 417 10.40 3.64 -30.28
C PHE A 417 9.51 4.57 -31.11
N ALA A 418 9.00 4.09 -32.25
CA ALA A 418 8.11 4.83 -33.13
C ALA A 418 6.66 4.92 -32.61
N ALA A 419 6.26 4.06 -31.66
CA ALA A 419 4.89 4.01 -31.16
C ALA A 419 4.52 5.21 -30.28
N ASP A 420 3.34 5.76 -30.55
CA ASP A 420 2.71 6.83 -29.76
C ASP A 420 2.28 6.33 -28.37
N GLU A 421 2.78 6.99 -27.33
CA GLU A 421 2.44 6.71 -25.93
C GLU A 421 0.97 7.03 -25.60
N THR A 422 0.39 8.02 -26.28
CA THR A 422 -0.99 8.47 -26.01
C THR A 422 -2.02 7.48 -26.54
N ALA A 423 -1.66 6.72 -27.58
CA ALA A 423 -2.48 5.65 -28.14
C ALA A 423 -2.54 4.39 -27.25
N GLY A 424 -1.79 4.35 -26.13
CA GLY A 424 -1.78 3.21 -25.20
C GLY A 424 -1.09 1.96 -25.73
N LYS A 425 -0.43 2.03 -26.90
CA LYS A 425 0.30 0.91 -27.52
C LYS A 425 1.55 0.51 -26.73
N VAL A 426 2.11 1.46 -25.98
CA VAL A 426 3.32 1.34 -25.17
C VAL A 426 3.06 1.96 -23.81
N PHE A 427 3.93 1.72 -22.83
CA PHE A 427 3.74 2.29 -21.50
C PHE A 427 3.71 3.82 -21.56
N PRO A 428 2.65 4.46 -21.02
CA PRO A 428 2.46 5.90 -21.11
C PRO A 428 3.29 6.64 -20.06
N TRP A 429 4.61 6.74 -20.27
CA TRP A 429 5.54 7.33 -19.31
C TRP A 429 5.21 8.76 -18.89
N TYR A 430 4.56 9.54 -19.77
CA TYR A 430 4.07 10.88 -19.42
C TYR A 430 3.14 10.90 -18.20
N ARG A 431 2.42 9.80 -17.91
CA ARG A 431 1.54 9.67 -16.73
C ARG A 431 2.30 9.53 -15.41
N MET A 432 3.60 9.30 -15.46
CA MET A 432 4.47 9.26 -14.28
C MET A 432 4.87 10.68 -13.83
N ASN A 433 4.61 11.70 -14.64
CA ASN A 433 4.84 13.10 -14.26
C ASN A 433 3.56 13.68 -13.64
N PRO A 434 3.54 14.00 -12.33
CA PRO A 434 2.35 14.48 -11.64
C PRO A 434 1.86 15.87 -12.12
N ARG A 435 2.62 16.56 -12.96
CA ARG A 435 2.24 17.87 -13.54
C ARG A 435 1.42 17.77 -14.83
N LYS A 436 1.29 16.57 -15.40
CA LYS A 436 0.52 16.28 -16.62
C LYS A 436 -0.59 15.30 -16.30
#